data_AF-A0A183ADV1-F1
#
_entry.id   AF-A0A183ADV1-F1
#
_cell.length_a   1.000
_cell.length_b   1.000
_cell.length_c   1.000
_cell.angle_alpha   90.00
_cell.angle_beta   90.00
_cell.angle_gamma   90.00
#
_symmetry.space_group_name_H-M   'P 1'
#
loop_
_entity.id
_entity.type
_entity.pdbx_description
1 polymer ?
#
loop_
_entity_poly.entity_id
_entity_poly.type
_entity_poly.pdbx_seq_one_letter_code
_entity_poly.pdbx_strand_id
1 'polypeptide(L)'
;MLHALSFTSILIDECGQAVEPECLVPIVRNPSRLVLVGDQCQLGPVVHCQEAIDAGYDMSLFERLKKLGAPLVRLDVSINNNRRSETLKVMAVS
;
A
#
# COMPACT_ATOMS: atom_id res chain seq x y z
N MET A 1 1.20 -11.87 -21.20
CA MET A 1 0.23 -12.93 -20.84
C MET A 1 -0.91 -12.44 -19.91
N LEU A 2 -0.82 -11.29 -19.24
CA LEU A 2 -1.91 -10.76 -18.39
C LEU A 2 -2.92 -9.82 -19.10
N HIS A 3 -2.70 -9.38 -20.34
CA HIS A 3 -3.49 -8.31 -20.99
C HIS A 3 -4.98 -8.63 -21.20
N ALA A 4 -5.38 -9.90 -21.20
CA ALA A 4 -6.77 -10.32 -21.43
C ALA A 4 -7.55 -10.66 -20.15
N LEU A 5 -6.94 -10.50 -18.97
CA LEU A 5 -7.56 -10.83 -17.69
C LEU A 5 -8.04 -9.57 -16.96
N SER A 6 -9.32 -9.55 -16.63
CA SER A 6 -9.96 -8.56 -15.75
C SER A 6 -10.11 -9.13 -14.34
N PHE A 7 -9.87 -8.30 -13.33
CA PHE A 7 -10.03 -8.69 -11.93
C PHE A 7 -11.10 -7.80 -11.29
N THR A 8 -12.18 -8.38 -10.80
CA THR A 8 -13.22 -7.63 -10.06
C THR A 8 -12.67 -7.06 -8.76
N SER A 9 -11.78 -7.80 -8.10
CA SER A 9 -11.19 -7.42 -6.81
C SER A 9 -9.68 -7.60 -6.85
N ILE A 10 -8.95 -6.66 -6.26
CA ILE A 10 -7.49 -6.73 -6.09
C ILE A 10 -7.17 -6.46 -4.62
N LEU A 11 -6.32 -7.30 -4.05
CA LEU A 11 -5.71 -7.10 -2.73
C LEU A 11 -4.20 -6.97 -2.91
N ILE A 12 -3.61 -5.93 -2.33
CA ILE A 12 -2.16 -5.71 -2.32
C ILE A 12 -1.71 -5.71 -0.86
N ASP A 13 -0.91 -6.70 -0.49
CA ASP A 13 -0.28 -6.79 0.83
C ASP A 13 1.08 -6.10 0.83
N GLU A 14 1.54 -5.68 2.02
CA GLU A 14 2.79 -4.93 2.21
C GLU A 14 2.96 -3.71 1.29
N CYS A 15 1.85 -3.07 0.90
CA CYS A 15 1.86 -1.97 -0.06
C CYS A 15 2.59 -0.70 0.45
N GLY A 16 2.87 -0.63 1.76
CA GLY A 16 3.73 0.40 2.33
C GLY A 16 5.21 0.28 1.92
N GLN A 17 5.65 -0.92 1.51
CA GLN A 17 7.02 -1.21 1.09
C GLN A 17 7.25 -1.06 -0.42
N ALA A 18 6.20 -0.75 -1.18
CA ALA A 18 6.25 -0.60 -2.63
C ALA A 18 6.11 0.87 -3.03
N VAL A 19 6.89 1.31 -4.02
CA VAL A 19 6.69 2.64 -4.58
C VAL A 19 5.32 2.72 -5.25
N GLU A 20 4.71 3.90 -5.28
CA GLU A 20 3.38 4.06 -5.85
C GLU A 20 3.20 3.40 -7.24
N PRO A 21 4.13 3.57 -8.21
CA PRO A 21 3.97 2.96 -9.53
C PRO A 21 3.87 1.43 -9.52
N GLU A 22 4.54 0.75 -8.59
CA GLU A 22 4.47 -0.71 -8.45
C GLU A 22 3.06 -1.15 -8.02
N CYS A 23 2.46 -0.42 -7.07
CA CYS A 23 1.07 -0.65 -6.67
C CYS A 23 0.09 -0.37 -7.81
N LEU A 24 0.40 0.55 -8.73
CA LEU A 24 -0.49 0.91 -9.85
C LEU A 24 -0.55 -0.16 -10.94
N VAL A 25 0.50 -0.97 -11.13
CA VAL A 25 0.55 -2.02 -12.17
C VAL A 25 -0.67 -2.97 -12.15
N PRO A 26 -1.14 -3.47 -11.00
CA PRO A 26 -2.40 -4.22 -10.94
C PRO A 26 -3.65 -3.31 -10.96
N ILE A 27 -3.59 -2.11 -10.38
CA ILE A 27 -4.75 -1.20 -10.23
C ILE A 27 -5.26 -0.68 -11.59
N VAL A 28 -4.38 -0.50 -12.58
CA VAL A 28 -4.79 -0.08 -13.95
C VAL A 28 -5.76 -1.06 -14.63
N ARG A 29 -6.00 -2.24 -14.04
CA ARG A 29 -7.06 -3.16 -14.46
C ARG A 29 -8.46 -2.75 -14.00
N ASN A 30 -8.59 -1.61 -13.35
CA ASN A 30 -9.83 -1.00 -12.90
C ASN A 30 -10.73 -1.97 -12.12
N PRO A 31 -10.23 -2.55 -11.00
CA PRO A 31 -11.05 -3.44 -10.19
C PRO A 31 -12.22 -2.67 -9.58
N SER A 32 -13.36 -3.34 -9.44
CA SER A 32 -14.53 -2.80 -8.70
C SER A 32 -14.29 -2.76 -7.19
N ARG A 33 -13.23 -3.42 -6.69
CA ARG A 33 -12.81 -3.40 -5.29
C ARG A 33 -11.30 -3.46 -5.19
N LEU A 34 -10.71 -2.47 -4.52
CA LEU A 34 -9.30 -2.47 -4.18
C LEU A 34 -9.13 -2.50 -2.66
N VAL A 35 -8.29 -3.40 -2.17
CA VAL A 35 -7.88 -3.47 -0.76
C VAL A 35 -6.38 -3.36 -0.68
N LEU A 36 -5.90 -2.36 0.06
CA LEU A 36 -4.49 -2.15 0.32
C LEU A 36 -4.22 -2.48 1.79
N VAL A 37 -3.25 -3.35 2.04
CA VAL A 37 -2.84 -3.76 3.38
C VAL A 37 -1.38 -3.38 3.57
N GLY A 38 -1.08 -2.71 4.68
CA GLY A 38 0.28 -2.33 4.99
C GLY A 38 0.40 -1.65 6.35
N ASP A 39 1.64 -1.33 6.70
CA ASP A 39 1.95 -0.58 7.92
C ASP A 39 3.04 0.45 7.67
N GLN A 40 2.66 1.72 7.65
CA GLN A 40 3.57 2.85 7.48
C GLN A 40 4.52 3.07 8.66
N CYS A 41 4.38 2.31 9.76
CA CYS A 41 5.35 2.31 10.85
C CYS A 41 6.53 1.35 10.59
N GLN A 42 6.45 0.53 9.55
CA GLN A 42 7.50 -0.39 9.13
C GLN A 42 8.38 0.24 8.04
N LEU A 43 9.18 -0.58 7.35
CA LEU A 43 10.03 -0.11 6.26
C LEU A 43 9.19 0.48 5.12
N GLY A 44 9.64 1.60 4.55
CA GLY A 44 9.11 2.16 3.32
C GLY A 44 9.75 1.53 2.07
N PRO A 45 9.42 2.04 0.89
CA PRO A 45 10.02 1.60 -0.37
C PRO A 45 11.53 1.84 -0.43
N VAL A 46 12.26 0.92 -1.05
CA VAL A 46 13.71 1.05 -1.25
C VAL A 46 13.98 1.78 -2.57
N VAL A 47 14.51 3.00 -2.47
CA VAL A 47 14.90 3.83 -3.62
C VAL A 47 16.38 4.17 -3.51
N HIS A 48 17.15 3.99 -4.59
CA HIS A 48 18.60 4.24 -4.59
C HIS A 48 18.99 5.62 -5.11
N CYS A 49 18.18 6.22 -5.98
CA CYS A 49 18.46 7.53 -6.57
C CYS A 49 18.01 8.63 -5.62
N GLN A 50 18.96 9.42 -5.12
CA GLN A 50 18.67 10.49 -4.17
C GLN A 50 17.80 11.57 -4.80
N GLU A 51 18.03 11.92 -6.07
CA GLU A 51 17.22 12.89 -6.80
C GLU A 51 15.75 12.44 -6.92
N ALA A 52 15.51 11.12 -7.04
CA ALA A 52 14.16 10.56 -7.06
C ALA A 52 13.49 10.62 -5.68
N ILE A 53 14.24 10.37 -4.60
CA ILE A 53 13.77 10.54 -3.22
C ILE A 53 13.40 12.00 -2.96
N ASP A 54 14.25 12.94 -3.36
CA ASP A 54 14.01 14.37 -3.19
C ASP A 54 12.78 14.84 -3.98
N ALA A 55 12.45 14.14 -5.08
CA ALA A 55 11.22 14.33 -5.85
C ALA A 55 9.99 13.58 -5.28
N GLY A 56 10.14 12.84 -4.18
CA GLY A 56 9.06 12.13 -3.47
C GLY A 56 8.75 10.71 -3.98
N TYR A 57 9.65 10.10 -4.76
CA TYR A 57 9.46 8.76 -5.33
C TYR A 57 9.43 7.64 -4.28
N ASP A 58 9.97 7.88 -3.09
CA ASP A 58 9.96 6.97 -1.94
C ASP A 58 8.61 6.93 -1.20
N MET A 59 7.63 7.73 -1.62
CA MET A 59 6.29 7.69 -1.04
C MET A 59 5.46 6.54 -1.62
N SER A 60 4.99 5.64 -0.75
CA SER A 60 4.07 4.58 -1.16
C SER A 60 2.67 5.12 -1.49
N LEU A 61 1.91 4.39 -2.33
CA LEU A 61 0.51 4.71 -2.61
C LEU A 61 -0.32 4.73 -1.31
N PHE A 62 -0.03 3.81 -0.39
CA PHE A 62 -0.71 3.69 0.89
C PHE A 62 -0.51 4.95 1.76
N GLU A 63 0.72 5.43 1.84
CA GLU A 63 1.04 6.65 2.59
C GLU A 63 0.36 7.88 1.96
N ARG A 64 0.40 7.99 0.63
CA ARG A 64 -0.25 9.09 -0.10
C ARG A 64 -1.76 9.12 0.15
N LEU A 65 -2.44 7.98 0.03
CA LEU A 65 -3.89 7.90 0.27
C LEU A 65 -4.24 8.19 1.74
N LYS A 66 -3.40 7.75 2.68
CA LYS A 66 -3.55 8.13 4.10
C LYS A 66 -3.46 9.65 4.28
N LYS A 67 -2.49 10.33 3.67
CA LYS A 67 -2.34 11.80 3.71
C LYS A 67 -3.55 12.52 3.11
N LEU A 68 -4.18 11.93 2.09
CA LEU A 68 -5.40 12.44 1.46
C LEU A 68 -6.69 12.13 2.25
N GLY A 69 -6.59 11.42 3.38
CA GLY A 69 -7.74 11.13 4.24
C GLY A 69 -8.57 9.93 3.80
N ALA A 70 -8.00 9.00 3.03
CA ALA A 70 -8.68 7.76 2.66
C ALA A 70 -9.08 6.94 3.91
N PRO A 71 -10.24 6.26 3.89
CA PRO A 71 -10.69 5.44 5.02
C PRO A 71 -9.68 4.35 5.37
N LEU A 72 -9.27 4.32 6.65
CA LEU A 72 -8.25 3.41 7.15
C LEU A 72 -8.79 2.64 8.35
N VAL A 73 -8.77 1.32 8.28
CA VAL A 73 -9.09 0.42 9.38
C VAL A 73 -7.80 -0.06 10.01
N ARG A 74 -7.67 0.10 11.32
CA ARG A 74 -6.51 -0.36 12.09
C ARG A 74 -6.85 -1.70 12.76
N LEU A 75 -5.96 -2.69 12.65
CA LEU A 75 -6.13 -4.00 13.27
C LEU A 75 -5.33 -4.07 14.58
N ASP A 76 -5.96 -3.74 15.71
CA ASP A 76 -5.26 -3.53 16.99
C ASP A 76 -4.85 -4.81 17.74
N VAL A 77 -5.33 -5.98 17.32
CA VAL A 77 -5.01 -7.26 17.98
C VAL A 77 -3.75 -7.85 17.34
N SER A 78 -2.65 -7.87 18.10
CA SER A 78 -1.45 -8.61 17.74
C SER A 78 -1.44 -9.98 18.39
N ILE A 79 -1.17 -11.02 17.60
CA ILE A 79 -0.92 -12.38 18.11
C ILE A 79 0.49 -12.56 18.68
N ASN A 80 1.38 -11.60 18.42
CA ASN A 80 2.75 -11.57 18.91
C ASN A 80 2.89 -10.47 19.96
N ASN A 81 2.86 -10.86 21.25
CA ASN A 81 2.89 -9.98 22.43
C ASN A 81 4.10 -9.03 22.54
N ASN A 82 5.05 -9.08 21.61
CA ASN A 82 6.32 -8.35 21.69
C ASN A 82 6.43 -7.13 20.76
N ARG A 83 5.38 -6.78 20.00
CA ARG A 83 5.44 -5.66 19.04
C ARG A 83 4.16 -4.82 19.06
N ARG A 84 4.10 -3.86 19.99
CA ARG A 84 2.99 -2.87 20.09
C ARG A 84 2.94 -1.87 18.94
N SER A 85 3.99 -1.77 18.11
CA SER A 85 4.11 -0.74 17.07
C SER A 85 3.79 -1.22 15.65
N GLU A 86 3.51 -2.51 15.45
CA GLU A 86 3.24 -3.12 14.14
C GLU A 86 1.74 -3.32 13.92
N THR A 87 0.99 -2.22 13.90
CA THR A 87 -0.44 -2.35 13.67
C THR A 87 -0.72 -2.33 12.19
N LEU A 88 -1.02 -3.51 11.65
CA LEU A 88 -1.53 -3.67 10.30
C LEU A 88 -2.72 -2.73 10.08
N LYS A 89 -2.67 -2.00 8.97
CA LYS A 89 -3.75 -1.14 8.55
C LYS A 89 -4.25 -1.59 7.18
N VAL A 90 -5.57 -1.56 7.06
CA VAL A 90 -6.28 -1.96 5.86
C VAL A 90 -7.00 -0.72 5.32
N MET A 91 -6.79 -0.45 4.05
CA MET A 91 -7.46 0.61 3.33
C MET A 91 -8.30 -0.02 2.22
N ALA A 92 -9.62 0.11 2.35
CA ALA A 92 -10.54 -0.26 1.29
C ALA A 92 -10.77 0.96 0.40
N VAL A 93 -10.45 0.81 -0.88
CA VAL A 93 -10.65 1.82 -1.92
C VAL A 93 -11.72 1.25 -2.86
N SER A 94 -12.94 1.77 -2.71
CA SER A 94 -14.13 1.38 -3.49
C SER A 94 -14.39 2.37 -4.62
#